data_AF-A0A261REX1-F1
#
_entry.id   AF-A0A261REX1-F1
#
_cell.length_a   1.000
_cell.length_b   1.000
_cell.length_c   1.000
_cell.angle_alpha   90.00
_cell.angle_beta   90.00
_cell.angle_gamma   90.00
#
_symmetry.space_group_name_H-M   'P 1'
#
loop_
_entity.id
_entity.type
_entity.pdbx_description
1 polymer ?
#
loop_
_entity_poly.entity_id
_entity_poly.type
_entity_poly.pdbx_seq_one_letter_code
_entity_poly.pdbx_strand_id
1 'polypeptide(L)'
;MILPGPPRVCGGRRAGGSRGKPVITLTPEEITELTHRSRKGAQCDALKQLGIPFKIRPDGTPVVLRAAMEAALGYANKNQGPTPPRVRLPEARRLLSR
;
A
#
# COMPACT_ATOMS: atom_id res chain seq x y z
N MET A 1 -27.85 -10.52 -20.93
CA MET A 1 -26.62 -10.18 -20.18
C MET A 1 -27.01 -9.19 -19.10
N ILE A 2 -26.97 -9.59 -17.83
CA ILE A 2 -27.26 -8.69 -16.70
C ILE A 2 -25.95 -7.99 -16.36
N LEU A 3 -25.86 -6.70 -16.64
CA LEU A 3 -24.72 -5.87 -16.24
C LEU A 3 -24.72 -5.75 -14.70
N PRO A 4 -23.59 -5.94 -14.02
CA PRO A 4 -23.51 -5.68 -12.58
C PRO A 4 -23.83 -4.20 -12.32
N GLY A 5 -24.86 -3.96 -11.50
CA GLY A 5 -25.29 -2.61 -11.16
C GLY A 5 -24.17 -1.79 -10.51
N PRO A 6 -24.18 -0.46 -10.66
CA PRO A 6 -23.14 0.41 -10.14
C PRO A 6 -22.99 0.24 -8.62
N PRO A 7 -21.77 0.38 -8.07
CA PRO A 7 -21.55 0.29 -6.64
C PRO A 7 -22.40 1.34 -5.90
N ARG A 8 -23.16 0.88 -4.91
CA ARG A 8 -23.96 1.76 -4.04
C ARG A 8 -23.04 2.74 -3.33
N VAL A 9 -23.12 4.02 -3.68
CA VAL A 9 -22.41 5.10 -2.98
C VAL A 9 -22.99 5.21 -1.58
N CYS A 10 -22.18 4.89 -0.57
CA CYS A 10 -22.59 5.01 0.83
C CYS A 10 -22.56 6.49 1.22
N GLY A 11 -23.73 7.11 1.37
CA GLY A 11 -23.85 8.43 1.97
C GLY A 11 -23.40 8.40 3.43
N GLY A 12 -22.36 9.17 3.77
CA GLY A 12 -21.81 9.23 5.11
C GLY A 12 -20.99 10.51 5.33
N ARG A 13 -21.33 11.21 6.41
CA ARG A 13 -20.84 12.51 6.90
C ARG A 13 -19.35 12.80 6.64
N ARG A 14 -19.07 14.05 6.23
CA ARG A 14 -17.73 14.67 6.19
C ARG A 14 -17.13 14.68 7.61
N ALA A 15 -16.27 13.72 7.93
CA ALA A 15 -15.33 13.86 9.04
C ALA A 15 -14.04 14.46 8.47
N GLY A 16 -13.59 15.55 9.08
CA GLY A 16 -12.55 16.43 8.55
C GLY A 16 -11.24 15.73 8.21
N GLY A 17 -10.63 16.17 7.10
CA GLY A 17 -9.41 15.59 6.57
C GLY A 17 -8.22 15.68 7.53
N SER A 18 -7.66 14.52 7.86
CA SER A 18 -6.30 14.41 8.39
C SER A 18 -5.30 14.62 7.26
N ARG A 19 -5.09 15.89 6.90
CA ARG A 19 -3.88 16.30 6.18
C ARG A 19 -2.68 16.06 7.12
N GLY A 20 -1.81 15.13 6.76
CA GLY A 20 -0.42 15.11 7.23
C GLY A 20 -0.15 14.40 8.56
N LYS A 21 -0.40 13.09 8.67
CA LYS A 21 0.38 12.23 9.57
C LYS A 21 0.91 11.02 8.81
N PRO A 22 2.24 10.78 8.79
CA PRO A 22 2.79 9.55 8.23
C PRO A 22 2.54 8.42 9.23
N VAL A 23 1.30 7.94 9.27
CA VAL A 23 0.96 6.72 9.99
C VAL A 23 1.39 5.54 9.12
N ILE A 24 2.08 4.58 9.74
CA ILE A 24 2.60 3.37 9.09
C ILE A 24 1.48 2.55 8.43
N THR A 25 0.25 2.65 8.97
CA THR A 25 -0.97 2.00 8.47
C THR A 25 -1.99 3.00 7.95
N LEU A 26 -2.81 2.57 7.00
CA LEU A 26 -3.97 3.34 6.52
C LEU A 26 -5.03 3.49 7.62
N THR A 27 -5.69 4.65 7.66
CA THR A 27 -6.86 4.88 8.53
C THR A 27 -8.11 4.22 7.95
N PRO A 28 -9.18 4.03 8.76
CA PRO A 28 -10.44 3.48 8.26
C PRO A 28 -11.06 4.30 7.12
N GLU A 29 -10.89 5.63 7.15
CA GLU A 29 -11.35 6.54 6.11
C GLU A 29 -10.55 6.32 4.82
N GLU A 30 -9.22 6.26 4.91
CA GLU A 30 -8.34 5.98 3.77
C GLU A 30 -8.65 4.62 3.12
N ILE A 31 -8.96 3.59 3.92
CA ILE A 31 -9.39 2.28 3.41
C ILE A 31 -10.75 2.39 2.70
N THR A 32 -11.67 3.21 3.23
CA THR A 32 -12.98 3.45 2.61
C THR A 32 -12.83 4.20 1.30
N GLU A 33 -11.94 5.19 1.23
CA GLU A 33 -11.62 5.94 0.02
C GLU A 33 -10.96 5.05 -1.03
N LEU A 34 -9.99 4.22 -0.63
CA LEU A 34 -9.28 3.29 -1.51
C LEU A 34 -10.20 2.20 -2.10
N THR A 35 -11.13 1.68 -1.31
CA THR A 35 -11.99 0.55 -1.73
C THR A 35 -13.35 1.00 -2.27
N HIS A 36 -13.75 2.24 -2.00
CA HIS A 36 -15.12 2.75 -2.19
C HIS A 36 -16.20 1.89 -1.52
N ARG A 37 -15.86 1.18 -0.43
CA ARG A 37 -16.77 0.31 0.33
C ARG A 37 -16.77 0.69 1.82
N SER A 38 -17.94 0.62 2.46
CA SER A 38 -18.07 0.88 3.91
C SER A 38 -18.19 -0.39 4.77
N ARG A 39 -18.64 -1.52 4.21
CA ARG A 39 -18.75 -2.78 4.96
C ARG A 39 -17.39 -3.46 5.03
N LYS A 40 -16.95 -3.85 6.23
CA LYS A 40 -15.65 -4.49 6.48
C LYS A 40 -15.37 -5.69 5.55
N GLY A 41 -16.35 -6.59 5.39
CA GLY A 41 -16.22 -7.73 4.47
C GLY A 41 -16.01 -7.30 3.01
N ALA A 42 -16.77 -6.32 2.54
CA ALA A 42 -16.64 -5.79 1.18
C ALA A 42 -15.31 -5.04 0.97
N GLN A 43 -14.77 -4.39 2.00
CA GLN A 43 -13.44 -3.80 1.95
C GLN A 43 -12.37 -4.89 1.81
N CYS A 44 -12.45 -5.98 2.59
CA CYS A 44 -11.53 -7.12 2.46
C CYS A 44 -11.57 -7.74 1.05
N ASP A 45 -12.75 -7.92 0.47
CA ASP A 45 -12.88 -8.48 -0.88
C ASP A 45 -12.32 -7.53 -1.95
N ALA A 46 -12.55 -6.23 -1.82
CA ALA A 46 -11.94 -5.22 -2.68
C ALA A 46 -10.41 -5.23 -2.56
N LEU A 47 -9.86 -5.29 -1.35
CA LEU A 47 -8.41 -5.36 -1.13
C LEU A 47 -7.79 -6.61 -1.76
N LYS A 48 -8.47 -7.76 -1.69
CA LYS A 48 -8.05 -8.98 -2.40
C LYS A 48 -8.06 -8.80 -3.92
N GLN A 49 -9.12 -8.20 -4.48
CA GLN A 49 -9.25 -7.95 -5.92
C GLN A 49 -8.17 -6.98 -6.42
N LEU A 50 -7.81 -5.98 -5.60
CA LEU A 50 -6.73 -5.04 -5.89
C LEU A 50 -5.33 -5.64 -5.68
N GLY A 51 -5.22 -6.86 -5.13
CA GLY A 51 -3.93 -7.48 -4.82
C GLY A 51 -3.15 -6.76 -3.71
N ILE A 52 -3.83 -5.99 -2.86
CA ILE A 52 -3.19 -5.21 -1.80
C ILE A 52 -3.07 -6.08 -0.53
N PRO A 53 -1.87 -6.28 0.02
CA PRO A 53 -1.70 -7.05 1.26
C PRO A 53 -2.34 -6.37 2.47
N PHE A 54 -3.09 -7.14 3.27
CA PHE A 54 -3.70 -6.66 4.51
C PHE A 54 -3.73 -7.74 5.59
N LYS A 55 -3.86 -7.31 6.85
CA LYS A 55 -4.13 -8.19 8.00
C LYS A 55 -5.48 -7.86 8.61
N ILE A 56 -6.12 -8.85 9.22
CA ILE A 56 -7.41 -8.68 9.91
C ILE A 56 -7.15 -8.60 11.40
N ARG A 57 -7.63 -7.54 12.07
CA ARG A 57 -7.64 -7.46 13.54
C ARG A 57 -8.67 -8.44 14.13
N PRO A 58 -8.57 -8.81 15.41
CA PRO A 58 -9.62 -9.59 16.09
C PRO A 58 -11.03 -8.99 15.94
N ASP A 59 -11.12 -7.66 15.82
CA ASP A 59 -12.39 -6.93 15.62
C ASP A 59 -12.97 -7.02 14.19
N GLY A 60 -12.30 -7.76 13.29
CA GLY A 60 -12.68 -7.94 11.89
C GLY A 60 -12.38 -6.75 10.98
N THR A 61 -11.72 -5.70 11.47
CA THR A 61 -11.33 -4.53 10.66
C THR A 61 -10.02 -4.82 9.90
N PRO A 62 -9.96 -4.57 8.58
CA PRO A 62 -8.72 -4.72 7.81
C PRO A 62 -7.71 -3.63 8.19
N VAL A 63 -6.44 -4.02 8.25
CA VAL A 63 -5.29 -3.13 8.46
C VAL A 63 -4.35 -3.29 7.28
N VAL A 64 -4.05 -2.17 6.64
CA VAL A 64 -3.18 -2.09 5.48
C VAL A 64 -1.96 -1.25 5.85
N LEU A 65 -0.76 -1.75 5.55
CA LEU A 65 0.46 -0.95 5.65
C LEU A 65 0.54 -0.01 4.45
N ARG A 66 0.86 1.27 4.69
CA ARG A 66 0.94 2.27 3.62
C ARG A 66 1.95 1.85 2.55
N ALA A 67 3.15 1.44 2.95
CA ALA A 67 4.19 0.97 2.04
C ALA A 67 3.77 -0.25 1.20
N ALA A 68 2.98 -1.17 1.78
CA ALA A 68 2.50 -2.35 1.05
C ALA A 68 1.47 -1.97 -0.02
N MET A 69 0.58 -1.01 0.27
CA MET A 69 -0.34 -0.45 -0.71
C MET A 69 0.40 0.30 -1.82
N GLU A 70 1.37 1.15 -1.48
CA GLU A 70 2.19 1.87 -2.47
C GLU A 70 2.92 0.91 -3.40
N ALA A 71 3.47 -0.19 -2.86
CA ALA A 71 4.11 -1.23 -3.65
C ALA A 71 3.13 -1.98 -4.56
N ALA A 72 1.97 -2.36 -4.06
CA ALA A 72 0.96 -3.09 -4.84
C ALA A 72 0.38 -2.24 -5.99
N LEU A 73 0.23 -0.93 -5.79
CA LEU A 73 -0.27 0.00 -6.79
C LEU A 73 0.84 0.55 -7.71
N GLY A 74 2.09 0.13 -7.53
CA GLY A 74 3.22 0.55 -8.36
C GLY A 74 3.76 1.96 -8.07
N TYR A 75 3.36 2.59 -6.96
CA TYR A 75 3.91 3.87 -6.49
C TYR A 75 5.27 3.69 -5.80
N ALA A 76 5.56 2.53 -5.22
CA ALA A 76 6.87 2.25 -4.65
C ALA A 76 7.82 1.69 -5.72
N ASN A 77 8.77 2.54 -6.12
CA ASN A 77 9.95 2.12 -6.85
C ASN A 77 10.74 1.12 -5.98
N LYS A 78 10.75 -0.15 -6.43
CA LYS A 78 11.91 -1.06 -6.46
C LYS A 78 12.86 -1.02 -5.25
N ASN A 79 13.01 -2.16 -4.60
CA ASN A 79 14.18 -2.60 -3.82
C ASN A 79 15.52 -2.55 -4.61
N GLN A 80 15.72 -1.60 -5.52
CA GLN A 80 17.03 -1.21 -5.96
C GLN A 80 17.66 -0.49 -4.77
N GLY A 81 18.42 -1.25 -3.98
CA GLY A 81 19.50 -0.64 -3.21
C GLY A 81 20.28 0.31 -4.13
N PRO A 82 20.85 1.41 -3.60
CA PRO A 82 21.60 2.34 -4.42
C PRO A 82 22.57 1.55 -5.29
N THR A 83 22.52 1.77 -6.62
CA THR A 83 23.43 1.11 -7.55
C THR A 83 24.83 1.27 -6.98
N PRO A 84 25.53 0.17 -6.62
CA PRO A 84 26.80 0.29 -5.95
C PRO A 84 27.71 1.17 -6.81
N PRO A 85 28.33 2.22 -6.23
CA PRO A 85 29.17 3.11 -7.00
C PRO A 85 30.28 2.28 -7.65
N ARG A 86 30.44 2.43 -8.97
CA ARG A 86 31.55 1.80 -9.69
C ARG A 86 32.85 2.49 -9.29
N VAL A 87 33.49 2.00 -8.24
CA VAL A 87 34.83 2.42 -7.85
C VAL A 87 35.80 1.91 -8.90
N ARG A 88 36.52 2.82 -9.57
CA ARG A 88 37.68 2.44 -10.40
C ARG A 88 38.82 2.05 -9.45
N LEU A 89 39.04 0.76 -9.24
CA LEU A 89 40.23 0.28 -8.52
C LEU A 89 41.43 0.21 -9.48
N PRO A 90 42.57 0.86 -9.16
CA PRO A 90 43.83 0.59 -9.84
C PRO A 90 44.29 -0.85 -9.56
N GLU A 91 44.82 -1.56 -10.56
CA GLU A 91 45.28 -2.96 -10.44
C GLU A 91 46.27 -3.16 -9.27
N ALA A 92 47.13 -2.17 -9.00
CA ALA A 92 48.09 -2.21 -7.90
C ALA A 92 47.43 -2.43 -6.51
N ARG A 93 46.18 -1.99 -6.31
CA ARG A 93 45.45 -2.16 -5.05
C ARG A 93 44.90 -3.58 -4.86
N ARG A 94 44.78 -4.36 -5.93
CA ARG A 94 44.26 -5.74 -5.92
C ARG A 94 45.27 -6.76 -5.38
N LEU A 95 46.56 -6.41 -5.44
CA LEU A 95 47.67 -7.26 -4.98
C LEU A 95 47.84 -7.28 -3.46
N LEU A 96 47.21 -6.35 -2.73
CA LEU A 96 47.37 -6.14 -1.29
C LEU A 96 46.23 -6.73 -0.45
N SER A 97 45.26 -7.42 -1.06
CA SER A 97 44.05 -7.95 -0.40
C SER A 97 44.07 -9.48 -0.21
N ARG A 98 45.26 -10.10 -0.15
CA ARG A 98 45.41 -11.54 0.19
C ARG A 98 45.32 -11.78 1.68
#